data_AF-A0A7K5CPQ8-F1
#
_entry.id   AF-A0A7K5CPQ8-F1
#
_cell.length_a   1.000
_cell.length_b   1.000
_cell.length_c   1.000
_cell.angle_alpha   90.00
_cell.angle_beta   90.00
_cell.angle_gamma   90.00
#
_symmetry.space_group_name_H-M   'P 1'
#
loop_
_entity.id
_entity.type
_entity.pdbx_description
1 polymer ?
#
loop_
_entity_poly.entity_id
_entity_poly.type
_entity_poly.pdbx_seq_one_letter_code
_entity_poly.pdbx_strand_id
1 'polypeptide(L)'
;QDTVVALQALSLYGAATYAKSGAASKVALQSGGDFQQDFQVDPSNRLLLQRVPLPQVPGEYSVEVSGEGCVYLQTSLRYNVQPTQEEAPFMLHVHTVPEACGDSQAHKVFDIGINVSYTGERNVSNMVIVDVKMLSGFVPLKSSV
;
A
#
# COMPACT_ATOMS: atom_id res chain seq x y z
N GLN A 1 -23.44 2.24 18.01
CA GLN A 1 -22.73 3.37 18.64
C GLN A 1 -21.75 4.00 17.65
N ASP A 2 -21.06 3.18 16.87
CA ASP A 2 -20.00 3.56 15.93
C ASP A 2 -20.39 4.63 14.90
N THR A 3 -21.59 4.56 14.33
CA THR A 3 -22.04 5.52 13.32
C THR A 3 -22.15 6.95 13.85
N VAL A 4 -22.66 7.12 15.07
CA VAL A 4 -22.86 8.46 15.67
C VAL A 4 -21.51 9.12 15.95
N VAL A 5 -20.57 8.35 16.51
CA VAL A 5 -19.21 8.83 16.82
C VAL A 5 -18.44 9.14 15.53
N ALA A 6 -18.57 8.31 14.50
CA ALA A 6 -17.92 8.54 13.22
C ALA A 6 -18.42 9.82 12.53
N LEU A 7 -19.74 10.05 12.51
CA LEU A 7 -20.31 11.27 11.93
C LEU A 7 -19.89 12.53 12.69
N GLN A 8 -19.81 12.44 14.02
CA GLN A 8 -19.30 13.53 14.84
C GLN A 8 -17.83 13.85 14.50
N ALA A 9 -16.97 12.82 14.43
CA ALA A 9 -15.56 12.99 14.09
C ALA A 9 -15.36 13.58 12.70
N LEU A 10 -16.08 13.09 11.69
CA LEU A 10 -16.01 13.60 10.31
C LEU A 10 -16.48 15.05 10.21
N SER A 11 -17.52 15.42 10.99
CA SER A 11 -18.02 16.79 11.03
C SER A 11 -17.00 17.76 11.64
N LEU A 12 -16.34 17.35 12.72
CA LEU A 12 -15.26 18.14 13.34
C LEU A 12 -14.04 18.27 12.41
N TYR A 13 -13.66 17.18 11.73
CA TYR A 13 -12.59 17.21 10.72
C TYR A 13 -12.93 18.15 9.56
N GLY A 14 -14.16 18.08 9.05
CA GLY A 14 -14.64 18.98 8.01
C GLY A 14 -14.60 20.45 8.42
N ALA A 15 -14.99 20.76 9.66
CA ALA A 15 -14.91 22.12 10.20
C ALA A 15 -13.47 22.65 10.31
N ALA A 16 -12.50 21.78 10.62
CA ALA A 16 -11.08 22.14 10.73
C ALA A 16 -10.38 22.31 9.37
N THR A 17 -10.81 21.57 8.35
CA THR A 17 -10.12 21.50 7.05
C THR A 17 -10.77 22.32 5.95
N TYR A 18 -12.04 22.68 6.10
CA TYR A 18 -12.79 23.43 5.10
C TYR A 18 -12.54 24.94 5.20
N ALA A 19 -11.95 25.51 4.15
CA ALA A 19 -11.81 26.95 4.00
C ALA A 19 -13.08 27.57 3.39
N LYS A 20 -13.71 28.49 4.12
CA LYS A 20 -14.96 29.18 3.69
C LYS A 20 -14.73 30.28 2.66
N SER A 21 -13.53 30.87 2.58
CA SER A 21 -13.27 32.03 1.71
C SER A 21 -13.36 31.70 0.21
N GLY A 22 -13.26 30.43 -0.14
CA GLY A 22 -13.20 29.98 -1.53
C GLY A 22 -11.87 30.32 -2.22
N ALA A 23 -10.88 30.85 -1.48
CA ALA A 23 -9.56 31.15 -2.01
C ALA A 23 -8.82 29.87 -2.41
N ALA A 24 -8.14 29.92 -3.55
CA ALA A 24 -7.30 28.84 -4.02
C ALA A 24 -6.05 28.68 -3.13
N SER A 25 -5.67 27.43 -2.88
CA SER A 25 -4.39 27.07 -2.25
C SER A 25 -3.41 26.65 -3.33
N LYS A 26 -2.19 27.19 -3.26
CA LYS A 26 -1.10 26.84 -4.18
C LYS A 26 -0.13 25.91 -3.48
N VAL A 27 0.24 24.84 -4.16
CA VAL A 27 1.32 23.93 -3.75
C VAL A 27 2.45 24.07 -4.75
N ALA A 28 3.62 24.54 -4.31
CA ALA A 28 4.83 24.59 -5.13
C ALA A 28 5.74 23.42 -4.74
N LEU A 29 5.96 22.51 -5.68
CA LEU A 29 6.88 21.37 -5.55
C LEU A 29 8.14 21.66 -6.37
N GLN A 30 9.30 21.55 -5.75
CA GLN A 30 10.59 21.83 -6.39
C GLN A 30 11.60 20.73 -6.05
N SER A 31 12.58 20.53 -6.92
CA SER A 31 13.79 19.77 -6.60
C SER A 31 15.01 20.70 -6.60
N GLY A 32 16.15 20.24 -6.10
CA GLY A 32 17.40 21.01 -6.16
C GLY A 32 17.93 21.28 -7.58
N GLY A 33 17.33 20.67 -8.62
CA GLY A 33 17.62 20.92 -10.03
C GLY A 33 16.54 21.77 -10.72
N ASP A 34 16.27 21.51 -11.99
CA ASP A 34 15.36 22.34 -12.80
C ASP A 34 13.87 21.93 -12.69
N PHE A 35 13.52 20.98 -11.82
CA PHE A 35 12.14 20.52 -11.71
C PHE A 35 11.35 21.40 -10.76
N GLN A 36 10.31 22.04 -11.31
CA GLN A 36 9.30 22.77 -10.57
C GLN A 36 7.92 22.41 -11.10
N GLN A 37 7.00 22.11 -10.17
CA GLN A 37 5.60 21.86 -10.47
C GLN A 37 4.73 22.61 -9.47
N ASP A 38 3.85 23.47 -9.98
CA ASP A 38 2.83 24.13 -9.19
C ASP A 38 1.49 23.38 -9.34
N PHE A 39 0.78 23.21 -8.23
CA PHE A 39 -0.61 22.77 -8.19
C PHE A 39 -1.48 23.88 -7.61
N GLN A 40 -2.72 23.96 -8.09
CA GLN A 40 -3.74 24.85 -7.52
C GLN A 40 -4.95 24.03 -7.10
N VAL A 41 -5.39 24.26 -5.86
CA VAL A 41 -6.55 23.60 -5.28
C VAL A 41 -7.56 24.66 -4.87
N ASP A 42 -8.73 24.63 -5.48
CA ASP A 42 -9.85 25.54 -5.26
C ASP A 42 -11.15 24.74 -5.05
N PRO A 43 -12.28 25.40 -4.70
CA PRO A 43 -13.54 24.69 -4.46
C PRO A 43 -14.05 23.85 -5.64
N SER A 44 -13.70 24.20 -6.88
CA SER A 44 -14.13 23.50 -8.09
C SER A 44 -13.34 22.21 -8.33
N ASN A 45 -12.09 22.14 -7.88
CA ASN A 45 -11.19 21.01 -8.13
C ASN A 45 -10.73 20.27 -6.86
N ARG A 46 -11.22 20.63 -5.66
CA ARG A 46 -10.85 19.99 -4.38
C ARG A 46 -11.10 18.48 -4.29
N LEU A 47 -11.95 17.94 -5.16
CA LEU A 47 -12.22 16.49 -5.26
C LEU A 47 -11.40 15.80 -6.35
N LEU A 48 -10.67 16.57 -7.16
CA LEU A 48 -9.81 16.07 -8.22
C LEU A 48 -8.43 15.74 -7.66
N LEU A 49 -8.00 14.50 -7.87
CA LEU A 49 -6.66 14.09 -7.54
C LEU A 49 -5.67 14.55 -8.61
N GLN A 50 -4.74 15.42 -8.22
CA GLN A 50 -3.66 15.92 -9.07
C GLN A 50 -2.37 15.15 -8.75
N ARG A 51 -1.61 14.74 -9.78
CA ARG A 51 -0.40 13.93 -9.63
C ARG A 51 0.65 14.36 -10.64
N VAL A 52 1.92 14.28 -10.24
CA VAL A 52 3.08 14.44 -11.13
C VAL A 52 4.08 13.32 -10.84
N PRO A 53 4.66 12.68 -11.86
CA PRO A 53 5.81 11.80 -11.65
C PRO A 53 7.03 12.65 -11.28
N LEU A 54 7.76 12.21 -10.26
CA LEU A 54 9.03 12.84 -9.88
C LEU A 54 10.12 12.38 -10.86
N PRO A 55 10.96 13.29 -11.39
CA PRO A 55 11.90 12.97 -12.47
C PRO A 55 13.05 12.08 -12.04
N GLN A 56 13.48 12.16 -10.78
CA GLN A 56 14.60 11.38 -10.25
C GLN A 56 14.26 10.75 -8.91
N VAL A 57 14.63 9.47 -8.77
CA VAL A 57 14.47 8.72 -7.52
C VAL A 57 15.75 7.88 -7.30
N PRO A 58 16.43 8.00 -6.15
CA PRO A 58 16.17 8.93 -5.05
C PRO A 58 16.47 10.39 -5.44
N GLY A 59 15.86 11.35 -4.76
CA GLY A 59 16.07 12.78 -4.98
C GLY A 59 15.55 13.62 -3.82
N GLU A 60 16.04 14.85 -3.70
CA GLU A 60 15.59 15.83 -2.70
C GLU A 60 14.54 16.75 -3.30
N TYR A 61 13.40 16.84 -2.61
CA TYR A 61 12.25 17.63 -3.03
C TYR A 61 11.75 18.50 -1.87
N SER A 62 11.41 19.75 -2.17
CA SER A 62 10.77 20.68 -1.23
C SER A 62 9.34 20.96 -1.67
N VAL A 63 8.45 21.14 -0.68
CA VAL A 63 7.04 21.48 -0.92
C VAL A 63 6.69 22.70 -0.08
N GLU A 64 6.18 23.73 -0.74
CA GLU A 64 5.64 24.92 -0.10
C GLU A 64 4.14 25.02 -0.38
N VAL A 65 3.35 25.25 0.66
CA VAL A 65 1.90 25.44 0.54
C VAL A 65 1.56 26.86 0.98
N SER A 66 0.80 27.56 0.16
CA SER A 66 0.30 28.92 0.43
C SER A 66 -1.18 29.03 0.11
N GLY A 67 -1.88 29.95 0.77
CA GLY A 67 -3.33 30.11 0.69
C GLY A 67 -4.02 29.68 1.99
N GLU A 68 -5.36 29.62 1.94
CA GLU A 68 -6.19 29.45 3.14
C GLU A 68 -6.80 28.04 3.29
N GLY A 69 -6.66 27.18 2.28
CA GLY A 69 -7.20 25.82 2.27
C GLY A 69 -6.22 24.78 2.80
N CYS A 70 -6.76 23.65 3.28
CA CYS A 70 -5.98 22.46 3.59
C CYS A 70 -5.79 21.60 2.34
N VAL A 71 -4.56 21.14 2.10
CA VAL A 71 -4.23 20.22 1.00
C VAL A 71 -3.61 18.94 1.56
N TYR A 72 -4.04 17.79 1.06
CA TYR A 72 -3.45 16.50 1.39
C TYR A 72 -2.40 16.10 0.34
N LEU A 73 -1.13 16.10 0.74
CA LEU A 73 -0.02 15.63 -0.09
C LEU A 73 0.33 14.19 0.26
N GLN A 74 0.52 13.37 -0.77
CA GLN A 74 0.94 11.98 -0.64
C GLN A 74 1.98 11.63 -1.69
N THR A 75 3.09 11.04 -1.24
CA THR A 75 4.17 10.54 -2.09
C THR A 75 4.20 9.01 -2.05
N SER A 76 4.40 8.37 -3.20
CA SER A 76 4.51 6.91 -3.30
C SER A 76 5.73 6.53 -4.12
N LEU A 77 6.60 5.70 -3.56
CA LEU A 77 7.72 5.08 -4.25
C LEU A 77 7.45 3.59 -4.44
N ARG A 78 7.65 3.08 -5.66
CA ARG A 78 7.52 1.65 -5.99
C ARG A 78 8.81 1.17 -6.63
N TYR A 79 9.44 0.17 -6.02
CA TYR A 79 10.66 -0.47 -6.51
C TYR A 79 10.67 -1.94 -6.08
N ASN A 80 11.40 -2.76 -6.82
CA ASN A 80 11.57 -4.16 -6.50
C ASN A 80 12.88 -4.33 -5.71
N VAL A 81 12.80 -4.98 -4.57
CA VAL A 81 13.96 -5.49 -3.83
C VAL A 81 13.93 -7.00 -3.85
N GLN A 82 15.10 -7.62 -3.88
CA GLN A 82 15.19 -9.05 -3.60
C GLN A 82 14.92 -9.25 -2.11
N PRO A 83 13.97 -10.11 -1.72
CA PRO A 83 13.73 -10.40 -0.31
C PRO A 83 15.00 -11.00 0.32
N THR A 84 15.56 -10.35 1.33
CA THR A 84 16.58 -10.96 2.18
C THR A 84 15.89 -11.82 3.22
N GLN A 85 16.34 -13.07 3.39
CA GLN A 85 15.71 -14.03 4.30
C GLN A 85 15.90 -13.65 5.79
N GLU A 86 16.86 -12.79 6.10
CA GLU A 86 17.37 -12.57 7.46
C GLU A 86 16.49 -11.69 8.37
N GLU A 87 15.51 -10.95 7.85
CA GLU A 87 14.72 -9.98 8.65
C GLU A 87 13.22 -10.33 8.77
N ALA A 88 12.78 -11.49 8.26
CA ALA A 88 11.37 -11.85 8.33
C ALA A 88 11.01 -12.43 9.73
N PRO A 89 9.95 -11.93 10.40
CA PRO A 89 9.51 -12.47 11.70
C PRO A 89 8.86 -13.85 11.58
N PHE A 90 8.76 -14.40 10.37
CA PHE A 90 8.28 -15.74 10.09
C PHE A 90 9.20 -16.41 9.07
N MET A 91 9.57 -17.66 9.35
CA MET A 91 10.17 -18.55 8.37
C MET A 91 9.03 -19.29 7.66
N LEU A 92 8.93 -19.08 6.36
CA LEU A 92 7.96 -19.72 5.47
C LEU A 92 8.71 -20.64 4.51
N HIS A 93 8.37 -21.93 4.54
CA HIS A 93 8.88 -22.92 3.60
C HIS A 93 7.72 -23.56 2.85
N VAL A 94 7.73 -23.43 1.52
CA VAL A 94 6.69 -23.94 0.63
C VAL A 94 7.30 -24.98 -0.29
N HIS A 95 6.65 -26.13 -0.40
CA HIS A 95 7.05 -27.22 -1.28
C HIS A 95 5.81 -27.86 -1.93
N THR A 96 6.01 -28.58 -3.03
CA THR A 96 4.94 -29.31 -3.72
C THR A 96 5.17 -30.81 -3.62
N VAL A 97 4.09 -31.58 -3.62
CA VAL A 97 4.15 -33.04 -3.69
C VAL A 97 3.33 -33.50 -4.89
N PRO A 98 3.97 -34.10 -5.92
CA PRO A 98 5.43 -34.30 -6.07
C PRO A 98 6.18 -32.98 -6.36
N GLU A 99 7.49 -32.95 -6.08
CA GLU A 99 8.35 -31.79 -6.34
C GLU A 99 8.57 -31.56 -7.85
N ALA A 100 8.55 -32.64 -8.64
CA ALA A 100 8.69 -32.61 -10.08
C ALA A 100 7.46 -33.20 -10.76
N CYS A 101 7.01 -32.55 -11.84
CA CYS A 101 5.91 -33.02 -12.67
C CYS A 101 6.36 -34.15 -13.62
N GLY A 102 6.71 -35.31 -13.06
CA GLY A 102 7.07 -36.50 -13.85
C GLY A 102 5.85 -37.23 -14.41
N ASP A 103 4.73 -37.21 -13.67
CA ASP A 103 3.51 -37.94 -14.02
C ASP A 103 2.42 -37.02 -14.58
N SER A 104 1.65 -37.54 -15.55
CA SER A 104 0.52 -36.84 -16.16
C SER A 104 -0.55 -36.36 -15.15
N GLN A 105 -0.65 -37.01 -13.99
CA GLN A 105 -1.56 -36.61 -12.91
C GLN A 105 -1.06 -35.38 -12.15
N ALA A 106 0.25 -35.23 -11.95
CA ALA A 106 0.85 -34.08 -11.26
C ALA A 106 0.59 -32.76 -11.98
N HIS A 107 0.33 -32.80 -13.30
CA HIS A 107 -0.09 -31.63 -14.07
C HIS A 107 -1.52 -31.17 -13.79
N LYS A 108 -2.37 -32.02 -13.20
CA LYS A 108 -3.78 -31.74 -12.92
C LYS A 108 -4.02 -31.50 -11.43
N VAL A 109 -3.37 -32.31 -10.58
CA VAL A 109 -3.54 -32.30 -9.13
C VAL A 109 -2.18 -32.55 -8.48
N PHE A 110 -1.82 -31.70 -7.53
CA PHE A 110 -0.64 -31.84 -6.69
C PHE A 110 -0.93 -31.15 -5.34
N ASP A 111 -0.24 -31.59 -4.30
CA ASP A 111 -0.39 -31.01 -2.97
C ASP A 111 0.62 -29.88 -2.77
N ILE A 112 0.23 -28.86 -2.00
CA ILE A 112 1.10 -27.74 -1.61
C ILE A 112 1.31 -27.83 -0.10
N GLY A 113 2.54 -28.15 0.31
CA GLY A 113 2.97 -28.15 1.70
C GLY A 113 3.44 -26.77 2.12
N ILE A 114 2.85 -26.22 3.19
CA ILE A 114 3.18 -24.89 3.71
C ILE A 114 3.60 -25.03 5.17
N ASN A 115 4.90 -24.86 5.43
CA ASN A 115 5.48 -24.90 6.76
C ASN A 115 5.77 -23.46 7.23
N VAL A 116 5.14 -23.04 8.33
CA VAL A 116 5.30 -21.70 8.91
C VAL A 116 5.81 -21.83 10.34
N SER A 117 6.85 -21.07 10.67
CA SER A 117 7.31 -20.90 12.05
C SER A 117 7.56 -19.44 12.37
N TYR A 118 7.23 -19.03 13.60
CA TYR A 118 7.48 -17.68 14.08
C TYR A 118 8.92 -17.57 14.57
N THR A 119 9.66 -16.60 14.02
CA THR A 119 11.09 -16.34 14.31
C THR A 119 11.33 -14.90 14.74
N GLY A 120 10.26 -14.16 15.04
CA GLY A 120 10.36 -12.78 15.50
C GLY A 120 10.89 -12.65 16.94
N GLU A 121 11.16 -11.41 17.35
CA GLU A 121 11.80 -11.11 18.64
C GLU A 121 10.91 -11.39 19.87
N ARG A 122 9.58 -11.52 19.69
CA ARG A 122 8.68 -11.82 20.81
C ARG A 122 8.66 -13.31 21.09
N ASN A 123 8.18 -13.70 22.27
CA ASN A 123 8.09 -15.11 22.63
C ASN A 123 7.00 -15.87 21.84
N VAL A 124 5.90 -15.19 21.47
CA VAL A 124 4.76 -15.79 20.77
C VAL A 124 4.11 -14.79 19.80
N SER A 125 3.56 -15.31 18.70
CA SER A 125 2.59 -14.59 17.88
C SER A 125 1.17 -14.73 18.45
N ASN A 126 0.23 -13.92 17.97
CA ASN A 126 -1.19 -14.06 18.31
C ASN A 126 -1.92 -14.80 17.18
N MET A 127 -2.69 -14.09 16.36
CA MET A 127 -3.32 -14.65 15.16
C MET A 127 -2.39 -14.52 13.95
N VAL A 128 -2.28 -15.59 13.15
CA VAL A 128 -1.54 -15.63 11.90
C VAL A 128 -2.51 -15.92 10.75
N ILE A 129 -2.40 -15.17 9.66
CA ILE A 129 -3.16 -15.39 8.42
C ILE A 129 -2.15 -15.76 7.34
N VAL A 130 -2.39 -16.87 6.65
CA VAL A 130 -1.61 -17.31 5.49
C VAL A 130 -2.45 -17.08 4.24
N ASP A 131 -1.97 -16.22 3.35
CA ASP A 131 -2.59 -15.97 2.04
C ASP A 131 -1.80 -16.72 0.96
N VAL A 132 -2.50 -17.55 0.18
CA VAL A 132 -1.89 -18.42 -0.84
C VAL A 132 -2.39 -18.03 -2.21
N LYS A 133 -1.52 -17.39 -3.00
CA LYS A 133 -1.81 -17.04 -4.38
C LYS A 133 -1.50 -18.23 -5.30
N MET A 134 -2.55 -18.84 -5.86
CA MET A 134 -2.42 -19.95 -6.81
C MET A 134 -1.87 -19.50 -8.17
N LEU A 135 -1.25 -20.44 -8.87
CA LEU A 135 -0.92 -20.27 -10.29
C LEU A 135 -2.19 -20.11 -11.12
N SER A 136 -2.10 -19.33 -12.20
CA SER A 136 -3.22 -19.13 -13.13
C SER A 136 -3.74 -20.47 -13.67
N GLY A 137 -5.05 -20.68 -13.57
CA GLY A 137 -5.72 -21.91 -14.04
C GLY A 137 -5.88 -23.00 -12.99
N PHE A 138 -5.31 -22.84 -11.79
CA PHE A 138 -5.48 -23.77 -10.67
C PHE A 138 -6.48 -23.24 -9.64
N VAL A 139 -7.22 -24.16 -9.01
CA VAL A 139 -8.16 -23.87 -7.92
C VAL A 139 -7.93 -24.88 -6.79
N PRO A 140 -7.93 -24.46 -5.52
CA PRO A 140 -7.81 -25.40 -4.42
C PRO A 140 -9.02 -26.34 -4.37
N LEU A 141 -8.77 -27.61 -4.04
CA LEU A 141 -9.83 -28.56 -3.76
C LEU A 141 -10.45 -28.23 -2.40
N LYS A 142 -11.76 -28.00 -2.35
CA LYS A 142 -12.45 -27.62 -1.10
C LYS A 142 -12.30 -28.64 0.03
N SER A 143 -12.08 -29.91 -0.30
CA SER A 143 -11.91 -30.98 0.68
C SER A 143 -10.52 -31.03 1.30
N SER A 144 -9.55 -30.28 0.78
CA SER A 144 -8.15 -30.30 1.21
C SER A 144 -7.72 -29.05 1.98
N VAL A 145 -8.65 -28.13 2.28
CA VAL A 145 -8.42 -26.87 3.01
C VAL A 145 -9.22 -26.85 4.29
#